data_AF-A0A1C6R018-F1
#
_entry.id   AF-A0A1C6R018-F1
#
_cell.length_a   1.000
_cell.length_b   1.000
_cell.length_c   1.000
_cell.angle_alpha   90.00
_cell.angle_beta   90.00
_cell.angle_gamma   90.00
#
_symmetry.space_group_name_H-M   'P 1'
#
loop_
_entity.id
_entity.type
_entity.pdbx_description
1 polymer ?
#
loop_
_entity_poly.entity_id
_entity_poly.type
_entity_poly.pdbx_seq_one_letter_code
_entity_poly.pdbx_strand_id
1 'polypeptide(L)' 'MTSIVLTRPHTHAGKPFKAGERLDVNSGTADWLIANGIARHDRQPQPALAPQSEGDGTPVEPKTTQRKESKS' A
#
# COMPACT_ATOMS: atom_id res chain seq x y z
N MET A 1 5.02 8.39 18.52
CA MET A 1 6.17 7.94 17.70
C MET A 1 5.73 6.65 17.03
N THR A 2 5.89 6.59 15.72
CA THR A 2 5.27 5.59 14.84
C THR A 2 6.39 4.97 14.03
N SER A 3 6.52 3.66 14.18
CA SER A 3 7.55 2.90 13.49
C SER A 3 7.03 2.42 12.13
N ILE A 4 7.79 2.76 11.09
CA ILE A 4 7.50 2.44 9.70
C ILE A 4 8.72 1.77 9.06
N VAL A 5 8.50 0.93 8.06
CA VAL A 5 9.53 0.35 7.22
C VAL A 5 9.56 1.10 5.90
N LEU A 6 10.70 1.65 5.53
CA LEU A 6 10.87 2.33 4.25
C LEU A 6 10.79 1.32 3.10
N THR A 7 10.03 1.60 2.05
CA THR A 7 10.03 0.81 0.80
C THR A 7 11.00 1.38 -0.21
N ARG A 8 11.39 2.65 -0.04
CA ARG A 8 12.31 3.39 -0.90
C ARG A 8 13.39 4.06 -0.03
N PRO A 9 14.60 4.31 -0.56
CA PRO A 9 15.62 5.05 0.17
C PRO A 9 15.13 6.46 0.52
N HIS A 10 15.31 6.88 1.77
CA HIS A 10 14.85 8.17 2.28
C HIS A 10 15.88 8.77 3.24
N THR A 11 16.07 10.09 3.21
CA THR A 11 16.98 10.79 4.13
C THR A 11 16.16 11.44 5.24
N HIS A 12 16.35 10.98 6.48
CA HIS A 12 15.66 11.53 7.65
C HIS A 12 16.67 12.16 8.61
N ALA A 13 16.44 13.42 9.01
CA ALA A 13 17.35 14.18 9.87
C ALA A 13 18.82 14.19 9.40
N GLY A 14 19.06 14.21 8.08
CA GLY A 14 20.40 14.18 7.49
C GLY A 14 21.06 12.79 7.45
N LYS A 15 20.39 11.74 7.91
CA LYS A 15 20.84 10.35 7.81
C LYS A 15 20.14 9.65 6.63
N PRO A 16 20.89 9.06 5.69
CA PRO A 16 20.29 8.26 4.62
C PRO A 16 19.86 6.90 5.18
N PHE A 17 18.61 6.54 4.94
CA PHE A 17 18.02 5.24 5.26
C PHE A 17 17.72 4.49 3.96
N LYS A 18 17.88 3.17 4.00
CA LYS A 18 17.65 2.31 2.83
C LYS A 18 16.22 1.77 2.80
N ALA A 19 15.79 1.33 1.62
CA ALA A 19 14.60 0.49 1.52
C ALA A 19 14.77 -0.78 2.38
N GLY A 20 13.74 -1.13 3.14
CA GLY A 20 13.70 -2.18 4.15
C GLY A 20 14.08 -1.72 5.55
N GLU A 21 14.58 -0.50 5.72
CA GLU A 21 15.00 -0.01 7.04
C GLU A 21 13.83 0.55 7.85
N ARG A 22 13.88 0.31 9.17
CA ARG A 22 12.89 0.81 10.12
C ARG A 22 13.23 2.25 10.52
N LEU A 23 12.26 3.14 10.36
CA LEU A 23 12.36 4.54 10.74
C LEU A 23 11.24 4.87 11.73
N ASP A 24 11.58 5.56 12.81
CA ASP A 24 10.61 6.04 13.79
C ASP A 24 10.35 7.53 13.58
N VAL A 25 9.10 7.88 13.27
CA VAL A 25 8.69 9.26 12.96
C VAL A 25 7.37 9.61 13.64
N ASN A 26 7.00 10.89 13.62
CA ASN A 26 5.67 11.32 14.07
C ASN A 26 4.56 10.70 13.19
N SER A 27 3.38 10.47 13.75
CA SER A 27 2.21 9.94 13.05
C SER A 27 1.88 10.68 11.76
N GLY A 28 1.99 12.02 11.73
CA GLY A 28 1.74 12.79 10.50
C GLY A 28 2.78 12.52 9.40
N THR A 29 4.05 12.37 9.78
CA THR A 29 5.12 12.01 8.83
C THR A 29 4.99 10.57 8.37
N ALA A 30 4.63 9.66 9.28
CA ALA A 30 4.40 8.26 8.94
C ALA A 30 3.27 8.12 7.93
N ASP A 31 2.13 8.78 8.17
CA ASP A 31 0.98 8.77 7.27
C ASP A 31 1.35 9.31 5.89
N TRP A 32 2.04 10.46 5.83
CA TRP A 32 2.51 11.02 4.57
C TRP A 32 3.44 10.05 3.82
N LEU A 33 4.41 9.42 4.50
CA LEU A 33 5.33 8.45 3.87
C LEU A 33 4.59 7.22 3.35
N ILE A 34 3.54 6.77 4.03
CA ILE A 34 2.73 5.63 3.63
C ILE A 34 1.81 6.00 2.46
N ALA A 35 1.14 7.15 2.51
CA ALA A 35 0.27 7.65 1.45
C ALA A 35 1.04 7.89 0.14
N ASN A 36 2.30 8.28 0.22
CA ASN A 36 3.19 8.44 -0.95
C ASN A 36 3.85 7.11 -1.39
N GLY A 37 3.60 6.00 -0.69
CA GLY A 37 4.20 4.70 -0.98
C GLY A 37 5.72 4.63 -0.74
N ILE A 38 6.27 5.54 0.08
CA ILE A 38 7.69 5.61 0.47
C ILE A 38 7.98 4.72 1.68
N ALA A 39 6.97 4.46 2.51
CA ALA A 39 7.06 3.57 3.66
C ALA A 39 5.80 2.72 3.83
N ARG A 40 5.88 1.73 4.72
CA ARG A 40 4.77 0.88 5.15
C ARG A 40 4.79 0.79 6.67
N HIS A 41 3.66 0.53 7.29
CA HIS A 41 3.66 0.22 8.71
C HIS A 41 4.49 -1.03 9.00
N ASP A 42 5.32 -0.99 10.05
CA ASP A 42 6.08 -2.15 10.53
C ASP A 42 5.18 -3.21 11.19
N ARG A 43 3.85 -3.04 11.15
CA ARG A 43 2.90 -4.06 11.61
C ARG A 43 3.10 -5.30 10.76
N GLN A 44 3.90 -6.21 11.31
CA GLN A 44 4.18 -7.55 10.82
C GLN A 44 2.91 -8.14 10.19
N PRO A 45 2.99 -8.72 8.98
CA PRO A 45 1.85 -9.42 8.41
C PRO A 45 1.50 -10.53 9.40
N GLN A 46 0.38 -10.39 10.09
CA GLN A 46 -0.24 -11.50 10.77
C GLN A 46 -0.81 -12.38 9.65
N PRO A 47 -0.34 -13.63 9.47
CA PRO A 47 -0.98 -14.53 8.54
C PRO A 47 -2.29 -15.01 9.17
N ALA A 48 -3.39 -14.30 8.93
CA ALA A 48 -4.75 -14.86 8.84
C ALA A 48 -5.80 -13.76 8.58
N LEU A 49 -6.39 -13.83 7.39
CA LEU A 49 -7.82 -13.57 7.13
C LEU A 49 -8.32 -12.11 7.26
N ALA A 50 -8.03 -11.26 6.26
CA ALA A 50 -9.01 -10.30 5.72
C ALA A 50 -8.47 -9.72 4.39
N PRO A 51 -9.23 -9.75 3.28
CA PRO A 51 -8.89 -8.97 2.10
C PRO A 51 -9.09 -7.49 2.46
N GLN A 52 -8.02 -6.81 2.85
CA GLN A 52 -8.05 -5.37 3.02
C GLN A 52 -7.94 -4.77 1.63
N SER A 53 -9.12 -4.44 1.11
CA SER A 53 -9.39 -3.68 -0.10
C SER A 53 -8.20 -2.79 -0.48
N GLU A 54 -7.53 -3.22 -1.54
CA GLU A 54 -7.06 -2.32 -2.57
C GLU A 54 -8.16 -1.28 -2.79
N GLY A 55 -7.79 0.00 -2.73
CA GLY A 55 -8.72 1.08 -3.02
C GLY A 55 -9.37 0.80 -4.38
N ASP A 56 -10.64 0.40 -4.31
CA ASP A 56 -11.57 0.37 -5.42
C ASP A 56 -11.81 1.81 -5.83
N GLY A 57 -10.85 2.36 -6.56
CA GLY A 57 -11.14 3.32 -7.59
C GLY A 57 -11.79 2.54 -8.72
N THR A 58 -13.08 2.29 -8.63
CA THR A 58 -13.86 1.88 -9.80
C THR A 58 -13.76 3.01 -10.83
N PRO A 59 -13.40 2.67 -12.06
CA PRO A 59 -14.38 2.88 -13.11
C PRO A 59 -14.67 1.53 -13.77
N VAL A 60 -15.83 1.01 -13.41
CA VAL A 60 -16.78 0.31 -14.29
C VAL A 60 -16.18 -0.19 -15.60
N GLU A 61 -15.93 -1.49 -15.66
CA GLU A 61 -15.62 -2.21 -16.89
C GLU A 61 -16.87 -2.24 -17.79
N PRO A 62 -16.88 -1.67 -19.02
CA PRO A 62 -17.90 -1.97 -19.99
C PRO A 62 -17.29 -2.93 -21.00
N LYS A 63 -17.24 -4.22 -20.67
CA LYS A 63 -17.05 -5.25 -21.70
C LYS A 63 -18.41 -5.65 -22.24
N THR A 64 -18.85 -4.86 -23.20
CA THR A 64 -19.95 -5.17 -24.10
C THR A 64 -19.61 -6.38 -24.97
N THR A 65 -20.61 -7.26 -25.11
CA THR A 65 -20.96 -8.04 -26.31
C THR A 65 -19.94 -9.03 -26.90
N GLN A 66 -20.19 -10.32 -26.68
CA GLN A 66 -20.10 -11.40 -27.68
C GLN A 66 -20.81 -12.65 -27.11
N ARG A 67 -22.04 -13.00 -27.54
CA ARG A 67 -22.52 -13.69 -28.76
C ARG A 67 -22.48 -15.25 -28.68
N LYS A 68 -23.67 -15.85 -28.93
CA LYS A 68 -24.04 -17.27 -29.22
C LYS A 68 -23.97 -18.21 -28.00
N GLU A 69 -24.96 -19.02 -27.64
CA GLU A 69 -25.74 -20.07 -28.34
C GLU A 69 -27.00 -20.36 -27.50
N SER A 70 -28.20 -20.43 -28.08
CA SER A 70 -28.92 -21.66 -28.48
C SER A 70 -29.37 -22.60 -27.35
N LYS A 71 -30.71 -22.72 -27.24
CA LYS A 71 -31.53 -23.93 -27.00
C LYS A 71 -32.01 -24.25 -25.57
N SER A 72 -33.29 -23.94 -25.33
CA SER A 72 -34.31 -24.92 -24.90
C SER A 72 -35.70 -24.41 -25.28
#